data_AF-A0AAJ0GAU6-F1
#
_entry.id   AF-A0AAJ0GAU6-F1
#
_cell.length_a   1.000
_cell.length_b   1.000
_cell.length_c   1.000
_cell.angle_alpha   90.00
_cell.angle_beta   90.00
_cell.angle_gamma   90.00
#
_symmetry.space_group_name_H-M   'P 1'
#
loop_
_entity.id
_entity.type
_entity.pdbx_description
1 polymer ?
#
loop_
_entity_poly.entity_id
_entity_poly.type
_entity_poly.pdbx_seq_one_letter_code
_entity_poly.pdbx_strand_id
1 'polypeptide(L)'
;MDIETKHPLAGKKIIVSGAGIGGLAFAIALHKKWSSTAAATTPAPSITIYEREEESQSHREGHALSLRADPLSGGVQALQRMGLLDEVLDVSITGRRPEQGGFCFWDKDWRLLMKIASELIARRKLREVLIQHASSNCEIRWGEGCIDAERLDNGRIKVQLSSGETDECDLVVVADGANSKIRQSLRPDGKPRFTGTVSITGIATFVDDVPPPVDKDWGVLTGGEGHSLFVSPIDEHRALWSINYKNDELRNLPQPEDNPRRSFETRLCLWGEIQDPR
;
A
#
# COMPACT_ATOMS: atom_id res chain seq x y z
N MET A 1 -31.19 -36.53 3.72
CA MET A 1 -29.72 -36.67 3.62
C MET A 1 -29.20 -35.32 3.20
N ASP A 2 -28.92 -34.46 4.18
CA ASP A 2 -28.27 -33.18 3.91
C ASP A 2 -26.82 -33.49 3.56
N ILE A 3 -26.47 -33.33 2.28
CA ILE A 3 -25.09 -33.33 1.85
C ILE A 3 -24.49 -32.08 2.49
N GLU A 4 -23.77 -32.26 3.58
CA GLU A 4 -22.99 -31.23 4.25
C GLU A 4 -22.01 -30.68 3.21
N THR A 5 -22.37 -29.59 2.54
CA THR A 5 -21.60 -29.01 1.45
C THR A 5 -20.32 -28.44 2.04
N LYS A 6 -19.25 -29.25 2.00
CA LYS A 6 -17.89 -28.87 2.37
C LYS A 6 -17.52 -27.57 1.67
N HIS A 7 -16.99 -26.60 2.42
CA HIS A 7 -16.57 -25.32 1.87
C HIS A 7 -15.54 -25.55 0.74
N PRO A 8 -15.64 -24.85 -0.41
CA PRO A 8 -14.81 -25.12 -1.60
C PRO A 8 -13.29 -25.00 -1.36
N LEU A 9 -12.89 -24.19 -0.37
CA LEU A 9 -11.49 -24.00 0.02
C LEU A 9 -10.99 -24.99 1.08
N ALA A 10 -11.81 -25.94 1.56
CA ALA A 10 -11.41 -26.80 2.66
C ALA A 10 -10.28 -27.76 2.24
N GLY A 11 -9.15 -27.68 2.95
CA GLY A 11 -7.91 -28.42 2.69
C GLY A 11 -7.16 -28.00 1.43
N LYS A 12 -7.51 -26.84 0.84
CA LYS A 12 -6.87 -26.32 -0.38
C LYS A 12 -5.57 -25.60 -0.05
N LYS A 13 -4.57 -25.70 -0.93
CA LYS A 13 -3.35 -24.91 -0.84
C LYS A 13 -3.52 -23.59 -1.60
N ILE A 14 -3.26 -22.48 -0.92
CA ILE A 14 -3.35 -21.13 -1.46
C ILE A 14 -1.97 -20.50 -1.45
N ILE A 15 -1.53 -20.00 -2.60
CA ILE A 15 -0.33 -19.17 -2.72
C ILE A 15 -0.75 -17.71 -2.82
N VAL A 16 -0.17 -16.85 -1.99
CA VAL A 16 -0.32 -15.39 -2.08
C VAL A 16 0.99 -14.80 -2.57
N SER A 17 0.95 -14.09 -3.69
CA SER A 17 2.11 -13.37 -4.21
C SER A 17 2.13 -11.96 -3.62
N GLY A 18 3.05 -11.68 -2.71
CA GLY A 18 3.28 -10.39 -2.07
C GLY A 18 2.78 -10.30 -0.62
N ALA A 19 3.68 -9.93 0.30
CA ALA A 19 3.40 -9.61 1.70
C ALA A 19 3.21 -8.09 1.90
N GLY A 20 2.54 -7.44 0.94
CA GLY A 20 2.00 -6.09 1.12
C GLY A 20 0.71 -6.10 1.95
N ILE A 21 0.16 -4.92 2.23
CA ILE A 21 -1.09 -4.77 3.01
C ILE A 21 -2.21 -5.66 2.47
N GLY A 22 -2.39 -5.74 1.15
CA GLY A 22 -3.45 -6.54 0.54
C GLY A 22 -3.29 -8.05 0.77
N GLY A 23 -2.09 -8.59 0.56
CA GLY A 23 -1.82 -10.03 0.74
C GLY A 23 -1.91 -10.46 2.20
N LEU A 24 -1.36 -9.66 3.12
CA LEU A 24 -1.43 -9.91 4.56
C LEU A 24 -2.88 -9.81 5.08
N ALA A 25 -3.61 -8.77 4.68
CA ALA A 25 -5.01 -8.60 5.06
C ALA A 25 -5.89 -9.75 4.55
N PHE A 26 -5.63 -10.26 3.33
CA PHE A 26 -6.31 -11.44 2.81
C PHE A 26 -6.07 -12.66 3.70
N ALA A 27 -4.81 -12.96 4.06
CA ALA A 27 -4.47 -14.12 4.87
C ALA A 27 -5.14 -14.06 6.26
N ILE A 28 -5.06 -12.90 6.93
CA ILE A 28 -5.68 -12.68 8.25
C ILE A 28 -7.20 -12.80 8.16
N ALA A 29 -7.83 -12.14 7.19
CA ALA A 29 -9.29 -12.15 7.04
C ALA A 29 -9.82 -13.55 6.72
N LEU A 30 -9.13 -14.31 5.85
CA LEU A 30 -9.50 -15.68 5.52
C LEU A 30 -9.39 -16.59 6.75
N HIS A 31 -8.28 -16.51 7.49
CA HIS A 31 -8.10 -17.26 8.73
C HIS A 31 -9.21 -16.95 9.74
N LYS A 32 -9.47 -15.67 10.02
CA LYS A 32 -10.50 -15.26 10.97
C LYS A 32 -11.91 -15.71 10.56
N LYS A 33 -12.23 -15.64 9.27
CA LYS A 33 -13.51 -16.13 8.72
C LYS A 33 -13.63 -17.65 8.85
N TRP A 34 -12.55 -18.39 8.64
CA TRP A 34 -12.55 -19.84 8.81
C TRP A 34 -12.79 -20.25 10.26
N SER A 35 -12.07 -19.62 11.20
CA SER A 35 -12.13 -19.92 12.63
C SER A 35 -13.47 -19.52 13.28
N SER A 36 -14.25 -18.63 12.65
CA SER A 36 -15.53 -18.13 13.20
C SER A 36 -16.79 -18.76 12.58
N THR A 37 -16.65 -19.70 11.64
CA THR A 37 -17.80 -20.32 10.95
C THR A 37 -17.84 -21.83 11.17
N ALA A 38 -19.00 -22.44 10.88
CA ALA A 38 -19.22 -23.89 10.91
C ALA A 38 -18.26 -24.68 9.98
N ALA A 39 -17.45 -24.00 9.15
CA ALA A 39 -16.34 -24.59 8.39
C ALA A 39 -15.23 -25.17 9.30
N ALA A 40 -15.26 -24.91 10.61
CA ALA A 40 -14.34 -25.48 11.60
C ALA A 40 -14.38 -27.03 11.68
N THR A 41 -15.41 -27.69 11.15
CA THR A 41 -15.45 -29.17 11.03
C THR A 41 -14.65 -29.70 9.83
N THR A 42 -14.14 -28.80 8.98
CA THR A 42 -13.37 -29.13 7.78
C THR A 42 -11.95 -28.57 7.85
N PRO A 43 -10.95 -29.24 7.26
CA PRO A 43 -9.57 -28.77 7.30
C PRO A 43 -9.47 -27.37 6.68
N ALA A 44 -8.80 -26.46 7.38
CA ALA A 44 -8.56 -25.11 6.87
C ALA A 44 -7.67 -25.13 5.62
N PRO A 45 -7.84 -24.17 4.69
CA PRO A 45 -6.87 -23.98 3.63
C PRO A 45 -5.50 -23.62 4.20
N SER A 46 -4.43 -24.17 3.61
CA SER A 46 -3.07 -23.72 3.90
C SER A 46 -2.73 -22.52 3.04
N ILE A 47 -2.05 -21.54 3.63
CA ILE A 47 -1.62 -20.32 2.94
C ILE A 47 -0.11 -20.20 3.05
N THR A 48 0.55 -19.97 1.91
CA THR A 48 1.96 -19.57 1.84
C THR A 48 2.03 -18.23 1.10
N ILE A 49 2.63 -17.23 1.75
CA ILE A 49 2.87 -15.91 1.15
C ILE A 49 4.31 -15.86 0.66
N TYR A 50 4.52 -15.56 -0.61
CA TYR A 50 5.84 -15.33 -1.20
C TYR A 50 6.08 -13.83 -1.35
N GLU A 51 7.11 -13.30 -0.70
CA GLU A 51 7.51 -11.90 -0.75
C GLU A 51 8.92 -11.76 -1.32
N ARG A 52 9.05 -10.90 -2.34
CA ARG A 52 10.31 -10.66 -3.05
C ARG A 52 11.33 -9.86 -2.23
N GLU A 53 10.84 -9.06 -1.27
CA GLU A 53 11.70 -8.31 -0.35
C GLU A 53 12.29 -9.25 0.69
N GLU A 54 13.50 -8.92 1.16
CA GLU A 54 14.07 -9.58 2.33
C GLU A 54 13.30 -9.17 3.60
N GLU A 55 13.24 -10.05 4.60
CA GLU A 55 12.54 -9.75 5.87
C GLU A 55 13.11 -8.49 6.55
N SER A 56 14.43 -8.30 6.48
CA SER A 56 15.12 -7.10 6.98
C SER A 56 14.65 -5.79 6.32
N GLN A 57 14.09 -5.88 5.12
CA GLN A 57 13.56 -4.75 4.35
C GLN A 57 12.08 -4.49 4.61
N SER A 58 11.41 -5.35 5.39
CA SER A 58 10.02 -5.14 5.80
C SER A 58 9.79 -3.80 6.52
N HIS A 59 10.86 -3.26 7.13
CA HIS A 59 10.88 -1.97 7.83
C HIS A 59 11.18 -0.75 6.95
N ARG A 60 11.24 -0.87 5.62
CA ARG A 60 11.47 0.30 4.76
C ARG A 60 10.39 1.36 4.98
N GLU A 61 10.80 2.60 5.20
CA GLU A 61 9.89 3.74 5.30
C GLU A 61 9.14 3.89 3.96
N GLY A 62 7.83 4.02 4.05
CA GLY A 62 6.95 4.32 2.93
C GLY A 62 5.99 5.42 3.33
N HIS A 63 5.30 6.00 2.34
CA HIS A 63 4.35 7.08 2.57
C HIS A 63 3.22 6.65 3.53
N ALA A 64 2.77 7.58 4.37
CA ALA A 64 1.61 7.35 5.23
C ALA A 64 0.35 7.09 4.40
N LEU A 65 -0.60 6.36 4.99
CA LEU A 65 -1.89 6.02 4.40
C LEU A 65 -2.99 6.69 5.19
N SER A 66 -3.90 7.35 4.46
CA SER A 66 -5.13 7.90 5.00
C SER A 66 -6.20 6.80 4.99
N LEU A 67 -6.53 6.23 6.14
CA LEU A 67 -7.66 5.30 6.29
C LEU A 67 -8.92 6.09 6.59
N ARG A 68 -9.78 6.25 5.58
CA ARG A 68 -11.06 6.93 5.79
C ARG A 68 -12.01 6.05 6.57
N ALA A 69 -12.77 6.64 7.48
CA ALA A 69 -13.77 5.96 8.31
C ALA A 69 -15.20 6.04 7.74
N ASP A 70 -15.39 6.70 6.58
CA ASP A 70 -16.71 6.84 5.99
C ASP A 70 -17.28 5.49 5.50
N PRO A 71 -18.62 5.35 5.37
CA PRO A 71 -19.25 4.08 4.99
C PRO A 71 -18.84 3.54 3.60
N LEU A 72 -18.25 4.37 2.73
CA LEU A 72 -17.90 4.01 1.36
C LEU A 72 -16.45 3.52 1.20
N SER A 73 -15.58 3.70 2.21
CA SER A 73 -14.12 3.51 2.06
C SER A 73 -13.61 2.12 2.46
N GLY A 74 -14.37 1.35 3.25
CA GLY A 74 -14.10 -0.06 3.59
C GLY A 74 -12.85 -0.36 4.43
N GLY A 75 -11.85 0.54 4.51
CA GLY A 75 -10.55 0.30 5.13
C GLY A 75 -10.62 0.10 6.65
N VAL A 76 -11.22 1.05 7.36
CA VAL A 76 -11.45 0.94 8.82
C VAL A 76 -12.36 -0.25 9.14
N GLN A 77 -13.39 -0.48 8.33
CA GLN A 77 -14.30 -1.61 8.53
C GLN A 77 -13.62 -2.96 8.28
N ALA A 78 -12.64 -3.04 7.36
CA ALA A 78 -11.84 -4.23 7.16
C ALA A 78 -10.98 -4.53 8.40
N LEU A 79 -10.31 -3.52 8.95
CA LEU A 79 -9.54 -3.66 10.21
C LEU A 79 -10.44 -4.08 11.37
N GLN A 80 -11.63 -3.49 11.50
CA GLN A 80 -12.60 -3.85 12.52
C GLN A 80 -13.04 -5.31 12.40
N ARG A 81 -13.36 -5.78 11.18
CA ARG A 81 -13.72 -7.18 10.92
C ARG A 81 -12.55 -8.12 11.21
N MET A 82 -11.32 -7.71 10.92
CA MET A 82 -10.10 -8.45 11.30
C MET A 82 -9.82 -8.37 12.81
N GLY A 83 -10.44 -7.45 13.54
CA GLY A 83 -10.22 -7.27 14.98
C GLY A 83 -8.90 -6.57 15.31
N LEU A 84 -8.37 -5.82 14.33
CA LEU A 84 -7.08 -5.15 14.41
C LEU A 84 -7.22 -3.63 14.49
N LEU A 85 -8.45 -3.11 14.55
CA LEU A 85 -8.70 -1.67 14.50
C LEU A 85 -8.00 -0.95 15.65
N ASP A 86 -8.21 -1.39 16.89
CA ASP A 86 -7.66 -0.70 18.06
C ASP A 86 -6.13 -0.67 18.04
N GLU A 87 -5.49 -1.82 17.74
CA GLU A 87 -4.03 -1.94 17.64
C GLU A 87 -3.45 -1.06 16.51
N VAL A 88 -4.13 -0.99 15.37
CA VAL A 88 -3.71 -0.13 14.26
C VAL A 88 -3.90 1.36 14.58
N LEU A 89 -4.95 1.73 15.31
CA LEU A 89 -5.16 3.11 15.76
C LEU A 89 -4.10 3.54 16.79
N ASP A 90 -3.64 2.62 17.64
CA ASP A 90 -2.60 2.90 18.64
C ASP A 90 -1.22 3.20 18.01
N VAL A 91 -0.98 2.74 16.78
CA VAL A 91 0.25 3.04 16.01
C VAL A 91 0.06 4.09 14.90
N SER A 92 -1.10 4.76 14.87
CA SER A 92 -1.38 5.84 13.91
C SER A 92 -0.56 7.10 14.22
N ILE A 93 -0.27 7.89 13.18
CA ILE A 93 0.43 9.18 13.29
C ILE A 93 -0.49 10.21 13.97
N THR A 94 -1.78 10.17 13.64
CA THR A 94 -2.81 10.98 14.30
C THR A 94 -2.97 10.62 15.77
N GLY A 95 -2.71 9.36 16.13
CA GLY A 95 -2.91 8.82 17.47
C GLY A 95 -4.36 8.94 17.95
N ARG A 96 -4.60 8.62 19.22
CA ARG A 96 -5.87 8.96 19.90
C ARG A 96 -5.83 10.42 20.42
N ARG A 97 -5.40 11.38 19.59
CA ARG A 97 -5.30 12.79 20.01
C ARG A 97 -6.70 13.39 20.20
N PRO A 98 -6.92 14.27 21.21
CA PRO A 98 -8.23 14.87 21.48
C PRO A 98 -8.75 15.72 20.31
N GLU A 99 -7.83 16.33 19.55
CA GLU A 99 -8.17 16.99 18.31
C GLU A 99 -7.61 16.19 17.14
N GLN A 100 -8.47 15.43 16.45
CA GLN A 100 -8.05 14.61 15.33
C GLN A 100 -7.65 15.48 14.13
N GLY A 101 -6.49 15.16 13.54
CA GLY A 101 -6.15 15.64 12.20
C GLY A 101 -7.12 15.08 11.16
N GLY A 102 -7.10 15.61 9.94
CA GLY A 102 -7.92 15.07 8.86
C GLY A 102 -7.31 15.26 7.49
N PHE A 103 -7.90 14.59 6.52
CA PHE A 103 -7.57 14.80 5.12
C PHE A 103 -8.23 16.08 4.63
N CYS A 104 -7.43 17.07 4.27
CA CYS A 104 -7.88 18.41 3.93
C CYS A 104 -7.67 18.72 2.44
N PHE A 105 -8.52 19.60 1.94
CA PHE A 105 -8.32 20.29 0.67
C PHE A 105 -8.12 21.77 0.97
N TRP A 106 -7.05 22.35 0.45
CA TRP A 106 -6.73 23.76 0.59
C TRP A 106 -6.67 24.45 -0.78
N ASP A 107 -7.00 25.74 -0.80
CA ASP A 107 -6.64 26.60 -1.93
C ASP A 107 -5.15 27.01 -1.87
N LYS A 108 -4.69 27.76 -2.89
CA LYS A 108 -3.31 28.24 -2.99
C LYS A 108 -2.87 29.17 -1.85
N ASP A 109 -3.82 29.78 -1.14
CA ASP A 109 -3.58 30.68 -0.02
C ASP A 109 -3.73 29.94 1.33
N TRP A 110 -3.69 28.59 1.31
CA TRP A 110 -3.85 27.71 2.48
C TRP A 110 -5.20 27.82 3.20
N ARG A 111 -6.23 28.35 2.53
CA ARG A 111 -7.58 28.37 3.11
C ARG A 111 -8.22 27.00 2.97
N LEU A 112 -8.77 26.50 4.07
CA LEU A 112 -9.43 25.20 4.11
C LEU A 112 -10.72 25.25 3.27
N LEU A 113 -10.80 24.37 2.26
CA LEU A 113 -11.97 24.19 1.40
C LEU A 113 -12.85 23.04 1.90
N MET A 114 -12.22 21.94 2.35
CA MET A 114 -12.91 20.74 2.81
C MET A 114 -12.01 19.96 3.76
N LYS A 115 -12.60 19.31 4.77
CA LYS A 115 -11.92 18.38 5.67
C LYS A 115 -12.71 17.08 5.78
N ILE A 116 -12.03 15.95 5.65
CA ILE A 116 -12.58 14.61 5.76
C ILE A 116 -11.93 13.92 6.96
N ALA A 117 -12.77 13.39 7.86
CA ALA A 117 -12.31 12.58 8.98
C ALA A 117 -11.64 11.30 8.46
N SER A 118 -10.39 11.11 8.83
CA SER A 118 -9.57 9.97 8.43
C SER A 118 -8.49 9.78 9.46
N GLU A 119 -7.98 8.56 9.55
CA GLU A 119 -6.80 8.26 10.37
C GLU A 119 -5.57 8.19 9.48
N LEU A 120 -4.48 8.84 9.90
CA LEU A 120 -3.23 8.79 9.17
C LEU A 120 -2.33 7.76 9.82
N ILE A 121 -1.97 6.71 9.10
CA ILE A 121 -1.15 5.62 9.62
C ILE A 121 0.08 5.44 8.74
N ALA A 122 1.25 5.36 9.35
CA ALA A 122 2.47 5.03 8.61
C ALA A 122 2.30 3.63 7.97
N ARG A 123 2.47 3.54 6.63
CA ARG A 123 2.32 2.29 5.89
C ARG A 123 3.17 1.15 6.48
N ARG A 124 4.38 1.50 6.93
CA ARG A 124 5.29 0.59 7.62
C ARG A 124 4.66 0.02 8.90
N LYS A 125 4.12 0.87 9.77
CA LYS A 125 3.47 0.47 11.03
C LYS A 125 2.27 -0.44 10.79
N LEU A 126 1.44 -0.11 9.82
CA LEU A 126 0.34 -0.98 9.42
C LEU A 126 0.85 -2.35 8.93
N ARG A 127 1.87 -2.37 8.07
CA ARG A 127 2.46 -3.63 7.57
C ARG A 127 3.07 -4.46 8.71
N GLU A 128 3.76 -3.84 9.67
CA GLU A 128 4.33 -4.50 10.84
C GLU A 128 3.26 -5.24 11.66
N VAL A 129 2.16 -4.55 12.01
CA VAL A 129 1.03 -5.18 12.72
C VAL A 129 0.47 -6.34 11.90
N LEU A 130 0.24 -6.15 10.61
CA LEU A 130 -0.30 -7.22 9.76
C LEU A 130 0.65 -8.42 9.61
N ILE A 131 1.98 -8.21 9.54
CA ILE A 131 2.96 -9.31 9.51
C ILE A 131 2.86 -10.12 10.80
N GLN A 132 2.85 -9.47 11.97
CA GLN A 132 2.79 -10.16 13.26
C GLN A 132 1.56 -11.08 13.38
N HIS A 133 0.40 -10.61 12.91
CA HIS A 133 -0.83 -11.39 12.91
C HIS A 133 -0.86 -12.47 11.82
N ALA A 134 -0.30 -12.20 10.63
CA ALA A 134 -0.25 -13.17 9.54
C ALA A 134 0.71 -14.33 9.84
N SER A 135 1.91 -14.06 10.35
CA SER A 135 2.95 -15.06 10.64
C SER A 135 2.52 -16.11 11.67
N SER A 136 1.52 -15.81 12.50
CA SER A 136 0.95 -16.75 13.46
C SER A 136 0.02 -17.80 12.79
N ASN A 137 -0.42 -17.54 11.55
CA ASN A 137 -1.49 -18.28 10.88
C ASN A 137 -1.10 -18.82 9.49
N CYS A 138 -0.02 -18.31 8.89
CA CYS A 138 0.48 -18.74 7.59
C CYS A 138 1.99 -18.59 7.48
N GLU A 139 2.60 -19.35 6.57
CA GLU A 139 4.02 -19.23 6.24
C GLU A 139 4.26 -18.00 5.36
N ILE A 140 5.26 -17.20 5.69
CA ILE A 140 5.74 -16.10 4.84
C ILE A 140 7.17 -16.43 4.41
N ARG A 141 7.39 -16.59 3.11
CA ARG A 141 8.69 -16.82 2.48
C ARG A 141 9.22 -15.51 1.90
N TRP A 142 10.24 -14.97 2.56
CA TRP A 142 10.91 -13.74 2.18
C TRP A 142 12.03 -14.01 1.15
N GLY A 143 12.45 -12.96 0.44
CA GLY A 143 13.48 -13.05 -0.60
C GLY A 143 13.06 -13.81 -1.87
N GLU A 144 11.78 -14.19 -1.98
CA GLU A 144 11.26 -15.03 -3.04
C GLU A 144 9.93 -14.50 -3.57
N GLY A 145 9.93 -14.02 -4.82
CA GLY A 145 8.74 -13.50 -5.48
C GLY A 145 8.17 -14.48 -6.49
N CYS A 146 6.85 -14.52 -6.63
CA CYS A 146 6.21 -15.20 -7.76
C CYS A 146 6.39 -14.36 -9.03
N ILE A 147 6.84 -14.99 -10.13
CA ILE A 147 7.12 -14.31 -11.39
C ILE A 147 6.17 -14.74 -12.52
N ASP A 148 5.61 -15.95 -12.44
CA ASP A 148 4.69 -16.50 -13.43
C ASP A 148 3.70 -17.48 -12.78
N ALA A 149 2.56 -17.71 -13.43
CA ALA A 149 1.60 -18.74 -13.03
C ALA A 149 0.89 -19.35 -14.24
N GLU A 150 0.79 -20.66 -14.24
CA GLU A 150 0.17 -21.46 -15.30
C GLU A 150 -0.82 -22.47 -14.71
N ARG A 151 -1.97 -22.64 -15.35
CA ARG A 151 -2.93 -23.69 -14.98
C ARG A 151 -2.52 -25.01 -15.63
N LEU A 152 -2.37 -26.04 -14.83
CA LEU A 152 -2.03 -27.39 -15.25
C LEU A 152 -3.27 -28.19 -15.68
N ASP A 153 -3.05 -29.25 -16.44
CA ASP A 153 -4.11 -30.16 -16.92
C ASP A 153 -4.90 -30.83 -15.78
N ASN A 154 -4.25 -31.04 -14.64
CA ASN A 154 -4.88 -31.59 -13.43
C ASN A 154 -5.74 -30.56 -12.67
N GLY A 155 -5.84 -29.33 -13.17
CA GLY A 155 -6.61 -28.24 -12.59
C GLY A 155 -5.89 -27.41 -11.52
N ARG A 156 -4.69 -27.82 -11.08
CA ARG A 156 -3.83 -27.03 -10.17
C ARG A 156 -3.16 -25.88 -10.90
N ILE A 157 -2.54 -24.99 -10.15
CA ILE A 157 -1.80 -23.84 -10.65
C ILE A 157 -0.34 -24.03 -10.26
N LYS A 158 0.53 -24.06 -11.25
CA LYS A 158 1.99 -23.99 -11.08
C LYS A 158 2.41 -22.53 -11.01
N VAL A 159 3.15 -22.17 -9.98
CA VAL A 159 3.70 -20.85 -9.75
C VAL A 159 5.21 -20.92 -9.91
N GLN A 160 5.77 -20.08 -10.77
CA GLN A 160 7.23 -19.95 -10.92
C GLN A 160 7.75 -18.90 -9.94
N LEU A 161 8.82 -19.25 -9.24
CA LEU A 161 9.45 -18.41 -8.23
C LEU A 161 10.70 -17.72 -8.81
N SER A 162 11.09 -16.59 -8.23
CA SER A 162 12.25 -15.81 -8.67
C SER A 162 13.58 -16.54 -8.49
N SER A 163 13.62 -17.55 -7.63
CA SER A 163 14.75 -18.47 -7.44
C SER A 163 14.96 -19.42 -8.63
N GLY A 164 13.96 -19.58 -9.51
CA GLY A 164 13.91 -20.60 -10.55
C GLY A 164 13.17 -21.88 -10.12
N GLU A 165 12.86 -22.02 -8.83
CA GLU A 165 12.01 -23.11 -8.34
C GLU A 165 10.54 -22.90 -8.73
N THR A 166 9.75 -23.94 -8.51
CA THR A 166 8.32 -23.92 -8.80
C THR A 166 7.54 -24.53 -7.64
N ASP A 167 6.38 -23.96 -7.34
CA ASP A 167 5.44 -24.49 -6.38
C ASP A 167 4.06 -24.67 -7.04
N GLU A 168 3.23 -25.56 -6.49
CA GLU A 168 1.88 -25.81 -7.00
C GLU A 168 0.83 -25.51 -5.92
N CYS A 169 -0.30 -24.95 -6.34
CA CYS A 169 -1.42 -24.61 -5.47
C CYS A 169 -2.77 -24.89 -6.15
N ASP A 170 -3.85 -24.86 -5.37
CA ASP A 170 -5.21 -24.89 -5.90
C ASP A 170 -5.70 -23.48 -6.27
N LEU A 171 -5.16 -22.44 -5.63
CA LEU A 171 -5.52 -21.05 -5.83
C LEU A 171 -4.29 -20.15 -5.68
N VAL A 172 -4.14 -19.21 -6.61
CA VAL A 172 -3.16 -18.11 -6.50
C VAL A 172 -3.87 -16.78 -6.28
N VAL A 173 -3.42 -16.01 -5.29
CA VAL A 173 -3.87 -14.64 -5.02
C VAL A 173 -2.71 -13.70 -5.35
N VAL A 174 -2.89 -12.88 -6.39
CA VAL A 174 -1.88 -11.92 -6.83
C VAL A 174 -2.06 -10.59 -6.11
N ALA A 175 -1.16 -10.30 -5.16
CA ALA A 175 -1.15 -9.11 -4.32
C ALA A 175 0.24 -8.41 -4.31
N ASP A 176 0.99 -8.51 -5.40
CA ASP A 176 2.40 -8.12 -5.57
C ASP A 176 2.61 -6.68 -6.09
N GLY A 177 1.51 -5.92 -6.19
CA GLY A 177 1.50 -4.47 -6.42
C GLY A 177 1.41 -4.03 -7.89
N ALA A 178 1.63 -2.73 -8.11
CA ALA A 178 1.42 -2.07 -9.40
C ALA A 178 2.35 -2.58 -10.53
N ASN A 179 3.55 -3.05 -10.16
CA ASN A 179 4.57 -3.60 -11.08
C ASN A 179 4.57 -5.13 -11.08
N SER A 180 3.40 -5.74 -10.91
CA SER A 180 3.21 -7.19 -10.88
C SER A 180 3.83 -7.87 -12.10
N LYS A 181 4.65 -8.90 -11.86
CA LYS A 181 5.24 -9.73 -12.93
C LYS A 181 4.27 -10.80 -13.41
N ILE A 182 3.57 -11.45 -12.48
CA ILE A 182 2.59 -12.51 -12.74
C ILE A 182 1.31 -12.02 -13.42
N ARG A 183 1.01 -10.71 -13.37
CA ARG A 183 -0.24 -10.16 -13.92
C ARG A 183 -0.45 -10.51 -15.38
N GLN A 184 0.59 -10.47 -16.22
CA GLN A 184 0.44 -10.72 -17.66
C GLN A 184 0.03 -12.16 -17.95
N SER A 185 0.46 -13.11 -17.12
CA SER A 185 0.09 -14.53 -17.23
C SER A 185 -1.40 -14.76 -16.95
N LEU A 186 -2.00 -13.96 -16.06
CA LEU A 186 -3.42 -14.07 -15.71
C LEU A 186 -4.32 -13.12 -16.51
N ARG A 187 -3.77 -11.99 -16.95
CA ARG A 187 -4.46 -10.94 -17.71
C ARG A 187 -3.50 -10.34 -18.74
N PRO A 188 -3.40 -10.94 -19.94
CA PRO A 188 -2.46 -10.50 -20.98
C PRO A 188 -2.59 -9.01 -21.34
N ASP A 189 -3.81 -8.50 -21.35
CA ASP A 189 -4.11 -7.09 -21.67
C ASP A 189 -4.01 -6.16 -20.45
N GLY A 190 -3.60 -6.66 -19.28
CA GLY A 190 -3.58 -5.97 -18.00
C GLY A 190 -2.39 -5.02 -17.78
N LYS A 191 -1.83 -4.43 -18.85
CA LYS A 191 -0.66 -3.55 -18.74
C LYS A 191 -1.01 -2.25 -18.01
N PRO A 192 -0.16 -1.74 -17.08
CA PRO A 192 -0.33 -0.42 -16.52
C PRO A 192 -0.45 0.64 -17.63
N ARG A 193 -1.35 1.60 -17.43
CA ARG A 193 -1.49 2.76 -18.32
C ARG A 193 -1.06 4.00 -17.57
N PHE A 194 -0.23 4.81 -18.22
CA PHE A 194 0.10 6.12 -17.69
C PHE A 194 -1.16 6.99 -17.63
N THR A 195 -1.37 7.67 -16.50
CA THR A 195 -2.59 8.45 -16.24
C THR A 195 -2.50 9.90 -16.70
N GLY A 196 -1.36 10.33 -17.26
CA GLY A 196 -1.13 11.73 -17.66
C GLY A 196 -0.69 12.64 -16.51
N THR A 197 -0.28 12.08 -15.37
CA THR A 197 0.14 12.83 -14.18
C THR A 197 1.47 12.30 -13.67
N VAL A 198 2.38 13.22 -13.34
CA VAL A 198 3.66 12.91 -12.68
C VAL A 198 3.64 13.52 -11.28
N SER A 199 4.19 12.77 -10.32
CA SER A 199 4.38 13.22 -8.93
C SER A 199 5.87 13.24 -8.62
N ILE A 200 6.36 14.37 -8.12
CA ILE A 200 7.70 14.51 -7.54
C ILE A 200 7.52 14.59 -6.04
N THR A 201 8.09 13.62 -5.32
CA THR A 201 7.91 13.48 -3.87
C THR A 201 9.23 13.61 -3.14
N GLY A 202 9.20 14.27 -1.98
CA GLY A 202 10.33 14.40 -1.09
C GLY A 202 9.91 14.41 0.38
N ILE A 203 10.90 14.40 1.26
CA ILE A 203 10.73 14.60 2.70
C ILE A 203 11.43 15.90 3.05
N ALA A 204 10.69 16.81 3.67
CA ALA A 204 11.24 18.00 4.31
C ALA A 204 11.54 17.70 5.77
N THR A 205 12.71 18.12 6.23
CA THR A 205 13.13 18.05 7.64
C THR A 205 13.19 19.47 8.19
N PHE A 206 12.57 19.69 9.34
CA PHE A 206 12.50 20.96 10.03
C PHE A 206 13.46 20.93 11.23
N VAL A 207 14.01 22.11 11.57
CA VAL A 207 14.84 22.27 12.79
C VAL A 207 13.93 22.34 14.01
N ASP A 208 12.84 23.10 13.88
CA ASP A 208 11.74 23.13 14.83
C ASP A 208 10.66 22.10 14.44
N ASP A 209 9.48 22.21 15.01
CA ASP A 209 8.35 21.37 14.64
C ASP A 209 7.89 21.64 13.20
N VAL A 210 7.26 20.64 12.58
CA VAL A 210 6.53 20.81 11.32
C VAL A 210 5.55 21.99 11.49
N PRO A 211 5.46 22.95 10.55
CA PRO A 211 4.62 24.13 10.72
C PRO A 211 3.13 23.81 10.56
N PRO A 212 2.24 24.48 11.31
CA PRO A 212 0.80 24.41 11.08
C PRO A 212 0.40 24.90 9.67
N PRO A 213 -0.63 24.29 9.04
CA PRO A 213 -1.47 23.21 9.58
C PRO A 213 -0.92 21.79 9.35
N VAL A 214 0.29 21.65 8.77
CA VAL A 214 0.85 20.36 8.31
C VAL A 214 1.37 19.50 9.46
N ASP A 215 1.56 20.09 10.63
CA ASP A 215 1.87 19.40 11.90
C ASP A 215 0.81 18.37 12.29
N LYS A 216 -0.43 18.59 11.85
CA LYS A 216 -1.60 17.80 12.24
C LYS A 216 -2.43 17.33 11.06
N ASP A 217 -2.67 18.20 10.08
CA ASP A 217 -3.51 17.92 8.92
C ASP A 217 -2.65 17.53 7.71
N TRP A 218 -3.21 16.70 6.83
CA TRP A 218 -2.59 16.28 5.58
C TRP A 218 -3.58 16.41 4.45
N GLY A 219 -3.11 16.42 3.21
CA GLY A 219 -4.01 16.51 2.08
C GLY A 219 -3.45 17.33 0.94
N VAL A 220 -4.35 17.90 0.15
CA VAL A 220 -4.02 18.47 -1.16
C VAL A 220 -4.29 19.97 -1.16
N LEU A 221 -3.26 20.72 -1.51
CA LEU A 221 -3.37 22.11 -1.93
C LEU A 221 -3.51 22.16 -3.45
N THR A 222 -4.55 22.85 -3.94
CA THR A 222 -4.85 22.98 -5.36
C THR A 222 -4.89 24.44 -5.79
N GLY A 223 -4.15 24.76 -6.85
CA GLY A 223 -4.08 26.12 -7.41
C GLY A 223 -5.02 26.38 -8.58
N GLY A 224 -5.76 25.37 -9.06
CA GLY A 224 -6.61 25.48 -10.26
C GLY A 224 -5.86 25.45 -11.60
N GLU A 225 -4.55 25.59 -11.60
CA GLU A 225 -3.69 25.65 -12.80
C GLU A 225 -3.15 24.29 -13.26
N GLY A 226 -3.80 23.19 -12.89
CA GLY A 226 -3.36 21.83 -13.25
C GLY A 226 -2.19 21.29 -12.43
N HIS A 227 -1.77 22.02 -11.40
CA HIS A 227 -0.76 21.61 -10.42
C HIS A 227 -1.41 21.41 -9.05
N SER A 228 -0.91 20.44 -8.27
CA SER A 228 -1.30 20.28 -6.88
C SER A 228 -0.12 19.89 -6.00
N LEU A 229 -0.16 20.34 -4.75
CA LEU A 229 0.81 19.98 -3.72
C LEU A 229 0.10 19.08 -2.72
N PHE A 230 0.59 17.86 -2.52
CA PHE A 230 0.19 17.02 -1.39
C PHE A 230 1.19 17.20 -0.25
N VAL A 231 0.69 17.33 0.98
CA VAL A 231 1.52 17.38 2.19
C VAL A 231 0.98 16.42 3.24
N SER A 232 1.88 15.83 4.03
CA SER A 232 1.51 14.93 5.13
C SER A 232 2.60 14.93 6.20
N PRO A 233 2.26 15.03 7.50
CA PRO A 233 3.23 14.81 8.55
C PRO A 233 3.72 13.37 8.54
N ILE A 234 4.97 13.17 8.93
CA ILE A 234 5.58 11.87 9.22
C ILE A 234 5.81 11.75 10.73
N ASP A 235 6.43 12.76 11.32
CA ASP A 235 6.67 12.92 12.75
C ASP A 235 6.82 14.42 13.09
N GLU A 236 7.24 14.74 14.32
CA GLU A 236 7.35 16.11 14.84
C GLU A 236 8.25 17.02 13.98
N HIS A 237 9.25 16.46 13.28
CA HIS A 237 10.24 17.24 12.52
C HIS A 237 10.29 16.91 11.03
N ARG A 238 9.46 15.99 10.54
CA ARG A 238 9.46 15.56 9.14
C ARG A 238 8.07 15.60 8.52
N ALA A 239 7.99 16.18 7.32
CA ALA A 239 6.79 16.13 6.50
C ALA A 239 7.11 15.64 5.09
N LEU A 240 6.23 14.80 4.56
CA LEU A 240 6.23 14.46 3.15
C LEU A 240 5.58 15.60 2.36
N TRP A 241 6.16 15.90 1.20
CA TRP A 241 5.54 16.74 0.19
C TRP A 241 5.58 16.05 -1.17
N SER A 242 4.57 16.28 -1.99
CA SER A 242 4.54 15.81 -3.38
C SER A 242 3.92 16.85 -4.30
N ILE A 243 4.66 17.28 -5.31
CA ILE A 243 4.16 18.16 -6.36
C ILE A 243 3.67 17.29 -7.51
N ASN A 244 2.41 17.47 -7.88
CA ASN A 244 1.74 16.75 -8.95
C ASN A 244 1.42 17.71 -10.09
N TYR A 245 1.68 17.29 -11.31
CA TYR A 245 1.41 18.07 -12.52
C TYR A 245 1.06 17.14 -13.68
N LYS A 246 0.35 17.68 -14.66
CA LYS A 246 0.05 16.94 -15.88
C LYS A 246 1.30 16.79 -16.73
N ASN A 247 1.46 15.64 -17.35
CA ASN A 247 2.50 15.39 -18.35
C ASN A 247 1.94 14.44 -19.40
N ASP A 248 2.27 14.67 -20.67
CA ASP A 248 1.73 13.85 -21.76
C ASP A 248 2.47 12.50 -21.86
N GLU A 249 3.75 12.47 -21.48
CA GLU A 249 4.60 11.29 -21.56
C GLU A 249 5.07 10.81 -20.18
N LEU A 250 5.40 9.53 -20.07
CA LEU A 250 6.04 9.02 -18.86
C LEU A 250 7.46 9.59 -18.78
N ARG A 251 7.77 10.32 -17.71
CA ARG A 251 9.11 10.86 -17.51
C ARG A 251 10.07 9.72 -17.15
N ASN A 252 11.06 9.45 -18.01
CA ASN A 252 12.18 8.56 -17.66
C ASN A 252 13.07 9.31 -16.66
N LEU A 253 12.95 8.97 -15.36
CA LEU A 253 13.90 9.48 -14.38
C LEU A 253 15.28 8.84 -14.62
N PRO A 254 16.38 9.61 -14.59
CA PRO A 254 17.72 9.03 -14.66
C PRO A 254 17.90 8.01 -13.52
N GLN A 255 18.52 6.87 -13.85
CA GLN A 255 18.85 5.83 -12.87
C GLN A 255 19.75 6.44 -11.77
N PRO A 256 19.64 5.99 -10.50
CA PRO A 256 20.38 6.57 -9.37
C PRO A 256 21.92 6.50 -9.48
N GLU A 257 22.44 5.78 -10.47
CA GLU A 257 23.86 5.66 -10.78
C GLU A 257 24.49 6.93 -11.36
N ASP A 258 23.69 7.91 -11.80
CA ASP A 258 24.16 9.23 -12.22
C ASP A 258 24.15 10.25 -11.07
N ASN A 259 25.16 10.14 -10.19
CA ASN A 259 25.63 11.14 -9.23
C ASN A 259 24.54 11.94 -8.48
N PRO A 260 24.18 11.55 -7.23
CA PRO A 260 23.04 12.12 -6.50
C PRO A 260 23.11 13.64 -6.27
N ARG A 261 24.31 14.24 -6.22
CA ARG A 261 24.48 15.69 -5.99
C ARG A 261 24.17 16.56 -7.22
N ARG A 262 24.45 16.08 -8.44
CA ARG A 262 24.12 16.83 -9.69
C ARG A 262 22.62 16.85 -9.99
N SER A 263 21.89 15.85 -9.49
CA SER A 263 20.44 15.75 -9.68
C SER A 263 19.65 16.85 -8.96
N PHE A 264 20.17 17.41 -7.87
CA PHE A 264 19.46 18.43 -7.08
C PHE A 264 19.60 19.84 -7.66
N GLU A 265 20.79 20.24 -8.10
CA GLU A 265 21.04 21.57 -8.71
C GLU A 265 20.34 21.73 -10.07
N THR A 266 20.29 20.66 -10.86
CA THR A 266 19.54 20.66 -12.14
C THR A 266 18.03 20.76 -11.91
N ARG A 267 17.50 20.25 -10.78
CA ARG A 267 16.08 20.29 -10.43
C ARG A 267 15.60 21.65 -9.93
N LEU A 268 16.51 22.47 -9.38
CA LEU A 268 16.24 23.87 -8.99
C LEU A 268 16.38 24.86 -10.16
N CYS A 269 17.21 24.59 -11.17
CA CYS A 269 17.31 25.46 -12.35
C CYS A 269 15.99 25.53 -13.13
N LEU A 270 15.21 24.44 -13.17
CA LEU A 270 13.87 24.42 -13.77
C LEU A 270 12.83 25.27 -13.01
N TRP A 271 13.12 25.67 -11.76
CA TRP A 271 12.27 26.58 -10.99
C TRP A 271 12.44 28.04 -11.41
N GLY A 272 13.54 28.40 -12.09
CA GLY A 272 13.74 29.74 -12.65
C GLY A 272 12.83 30.04 -13.85
N GLU A 273 12.27 29.01 -14.49
CA GLU A 273 11.35 29.17 -15.64
C GLU A 273 9.87 29.25 -15.22
N ILE A 274 9.54 29.02 -13.94
CA ILE A 274 8.19 29.19 -13.37
C ILE A 274 8.14 30.47 -12.52
N GLN A 275 8.73 31.56 -13.03
CA GLN A 275 8.42 32.90 -12.55
C GLN A 275 7.96 33.79 -13.71
N ASP A 276 6.79 34.40 -13.49
CA ASP A 276 6.13 35.47 -14.25
C ASP A 276 5.18 35.06 -15.39
N PRO A 277 3.89 34.84 -15.09
CA PRO A 277 2.81 35.41 -15.86
C PRO A 277 2.29 36.65 -15.13
N ARG A 278 2.60 37.83 -15.68
CA ARG A 278 1.89 39.08 -15.39
C ARG A 278 0.38 38.90 -15.28
#